data_AF-B3EX03-F1
#
_entry.id   AF-B3EX03-F1
#
_cell.length_a   1.000
_cell.length_b   1.000
_cell.length_c   1.000
_cell.angle_alpha   90.00
_cell.angle_beta   90.00
_cell.angle_gamma   90.00
#
_symmetry.space_group_name_H-M   'P 1'
#
loop_
_entity.id
_entity.type
_entity.pdbx_description
1 polymer ?
#
loop_
_entity_poly.entity_id
_entity_poly.type
_entity_poly.pdbx_seq_one_letter_code
_entity_poly.pdbx_strand_id
1 'polypeptide(L)'
;MESKQNITNQEHWEMKPRRSLEDDESLNKDSGDSGMLKRPVVLDLQQTTHFDEYDCPPELQQEQELFPMWSIPLRIAVVVGFLTFAYTVMREVIYPYVKFHKQYLYRIPILVINKVLPMVSITLLALVYLPGVIAALVQLRNGTKYKRFPNWLDKWMLTRKQFGLLSFFFAVLHAIYSLTYPMRRSYRYMLLNWAYKQVQQNREDAWIEDDVWRMEIYVSVGIIALALLALLAVTSIPSVSDSLTWREFDYIQSNLGIVALTLGTLHALIFAWDKWIDISQFIWCTPPTFMIAVFLPIVVLMGKAILFLPYFRKKILKIRRGWEDVSKVNKIEMSSHL
;
A
#
# COMPACT_ATOMS: atom_id res chain seq x y z
N MET A 1 45.24 -11.38 43.27
CA MET A 1 44.85 -12.79 43.07
C MET A 1 44.03 -12.81 41.78
N GLU A 2 44.62 -12.99 40.60
CA GLU A 2 45.04 -14.29 40.01
C GLU A 2 43.93 -15.35 40.15
N SER A 3 43.48 -16.11 39.15
CA SER A 3 44.00 -16.44 37.81
C SER A 3 42.93 -17.26 37.06
N LYS A 4 42.91 -17.17 35.71
CA LYS A 4 42.68 -18.20 34.64
C LYS A 4 41.58 -19.27 34.86
N GLN A 5 40.76 -19.67 33.86
CA GLN A 5 41.19 -20.30 32.59
C GLN A 5 39.98 -20.54 31.63
N ASN A 6 40.24 -20.34 30.32
CA ASN A 6 39.72 -20.93 29.05
C ASN A 6 38.54 -21.94 29.08
N ILE A 7 37.65 -22.05 28.08
CA ILE A 7 37.90 -22.54 26.69
C ILE A 7 36.81 -22.08 25.69
N THR A 8 37.30 -21.91 24.46
CA THR A 8 36.77 -21.58 23.12
C THR A 8 35.56 -22.36 22.56
N ASN A 9 34.79 -21.72 21.67
CA ASN A 9 34.75 -22.10 20.24
C ASN A 9 34.21 -20.96 19.35
N GLN A 10 34.86 -20.85 18.20
CA GLN A 10 34.98 -19.72 17.29
C GLN A 10 34.69 -20.28 15.89
N GLU A 11 33.88 -19.62 15.06
CA GLU A 11 34.04 -19.66 13.60
C GLU A 11 33.73 -18.27 13.02
N HIS A 12 34.80 -17.60 12.62
CA HIS A 12 34.86 -16.27 12.04
C HIS A 12 35.29 -16.45 10.59
N TRP A 13 34.47 -16.01 9.64
CA TRP A 13 34.80 -16.09 8.21
C TRP A 13 35.76 -14.94 7.84
N GLU A 14 37.06 -15.25 7.74
CA GLU A 14 38.07 -14.34 7.18
C GLU A 14 38.20 -14.50 5.67
N MET A 15 38.31 -13.35 4.99
CA MET A 15 38.56 -13.20 3.55
C MET A 15 39.98 -13.64 3.18
N LYS A 16 40.12 -14.31 2.04
CA LYS A 16 41.41 -14.76 1.48
C LYS A 16 41.90 -13.77 0.40
N PRO A 17 43.14 -13.26 0.46
CA PRO A 17 43.69 -12.40 -0.60
C PRO A 17 44.45 -13.20 -1.68
N ARG A 18 44.52 -12.58 -2.87
CA ARG A 18 45.19 -13.00 -4.12
C ARG A 18 46.63 -13.48 -3.91
N ARG A 19 47.02 -14.50 -4.68
CA ARG A 19 48.44 -14.81 -5.00
C ARG A 19 48.76 -14.45 -6.45
N SER A 20 49.97 -13.94 -6.61
CA SER A 20 50.64 -13.43 -7.81
C SER A 20 51.52 -14.49 -8.49
N LEU A 21 51.63 -14.34 -9.82
CA LEU A 21 52.78 -14.48 -10.72
C LEU A 21 53.68 -15.74 -10.69
N GLU A 22 53.85 -16.24 -11.91
CA GLU A 22 55.09 -16.72 -12.56
C GLU A 22 55.53 -18.19 -12.40
N ASP A 23 56.05 -18.64 -13.54
CA ASP A 23 56.93 -19.78 -13.82
C ASP A 23 56.35 -21.20 -13.85
N ASP A 24 56.18 -21.71 -15.08
CA ASP A 24 56.73 -23.02 -15.46
C ASP A 24 56.91 -23.09 -16.99
N GLU A 25 58.16 -22.89 -17.43
CA GLU A 25 58.67 -23.36 -18.72
C GLU A 25 58.73 -24.89 -18.74
N SER A 26 58.39 -25.53 -19.88
CA SER A 26 59.31 -26.46 -20.56
C SER A 26 58.71 -27.11 -21.81
N LEU A 27 59.41 -26.87 -22.93
CA LEU A 27 59.86 -27.85 -23.93
C LEU A 27 58.83 -28.82 -24.58
N ASN A 28 58.53 -28.59 -25.86
CA ASN A 28 58.98 -29.55 -26.90
C ASN A 28 58.97 -29.01 -28.33
N LYS A 29 59.82 -29.67 -29.12
CA LYS A 29 60.57 -29.25 -30.31
C LYS A 29 59.89 -29.50 -31.67
N ASP A 30 60.37 -28.70 -32.63
CA ASP A 30 60.72 -28.99 -34.03
C ASP A 30 59.67 -29.13 -35.16
N SER A 31 59.96 -28.30 -36.18
CA SER A 31 60.00 -28.58 -37.64
C SER A 31 58.84 -28.10 -38.52
N GLY A 32 59.21 -27.41 -39.61
CA GLY A 32 58.43 -27.39 -40.85
C GLY A 32 58.14 -26.01 -41.42
N ASP A 33 58.97 -25.61 -42.39
CA ASP A 33 58.94 -24.36 -43.14
C ASP A 33 57.75 -24.23 -44.12
N SER A 34 57.57 -22.99 -44.63
CA SER A 34 56.91 -22.61 -45.91
C SER A 34 55.48 -22.05 -45.92
N GLY A 35 55.35 -20.85 -46.50
CA GLY A 35 54.22 -20.53 -47.38
C GLY A 35 53.28 -19.40 -46.95
N MET A 36 53.64 -18.17 -47.32
CA MET A 36 52.78 -17.00 -47.62
C MET A 36 51.26 -17.12 -47.37
N LEU A 37 50.75 -16.33 -46.42
CA LEU A 37 49.58 -15.46 -46.59
C LEU A 37 49.42 -14.57 -45.35
N LYS A 38 49.68 -13.27 -45.49
CA LYS A 38 49.29 -12.24 -44.51
C LYS A 38 47.77 -12.25 -44.38
N ARG A 39 47.25 -12.94 -43.36
CA ARG A 39 45.90 -12.75 -42.85
C ARG A 39 45.95 -11.49 -41.96
N PRO A 40 45.06 -10.49 -42.13
CA PRO A 40 45.00 -9.42 -41.14
C PRO A 40 44.60 -10.07 -39.82
N VAL A 41 45.45 -9.90 -38.82
CA VAL A 41 45.13 -10.18 -37.42
C VAL A 41 43.96 -9.26 -37.11
N VAL A 42 42.73 -9.82 -37.12
CA VAL A 42 41.67 -9.26 -36.30
C VAL A 42 42.19 -9.47 -34.89
N LEU A 43 42.74 -8.39 -34.33
CA LEU A 43 43.08 -8.31 -32.93
C LEU A 43 41.77 -8.59 -32.23
N ASP A 44 41.65 -9.82 -31.74
CA ASP A 44 40.59 -10.26 -30.86
C ASP A 44 40.81 -9.46 -29.57
N LEU A 45 40.39 -8.21 -29.60
CA LEU A 45 40.14 -7.42 -28.43
C LEU A 45 38.84 -7.96 -27.84
N GLN A 46 38.90 -9.22 -27.40
CA GLN A 46 38.02 -9.76 -26.39
C GLN A 46 38.39 -9.02 -25.11
N GLN A 47 38.02 -7.73 -25.09
CA GLN A 47 37.82 -7.00 -23.87
C GLN A 47 36.74 -7.80 -23.16
N THR A 48 37.18 -8.56 -22.17
CA THR A 48 36.33 -9.21 -21.18
C THR A 48 35.65 -8.12 -20.36
N THR A 49 34.79 -7.33 -21.02
CA THR A 49 33.67 -6.69 -20.35
C THR A 49 32.80 -7.84 -19.88
N HIS A 50 32.93 -8.14 -18.60
CA HIS A 50 31.98 -8.95 -17.85
C HIS A 50 30.63 -8.22 -17.94
N PHE A 51 29.91 -8.44 -19.05
CA PHE A 51 28.52 -8.07 -19.12
C PHE A 51 27.84 -9.03 -18.16
N ASP A 52 27.38 -8.52 -17.01
CA ASP A 52 26.43 -9.29 -16.22
C ASP A 52 25.24 -9.57 -17.15
N GLU A 53 24.65 -10.76 -17.07
CA GLU A 53 23.48 -11.17 -17.90
C GLU A 53 22.26 -10.24 -17.73
N TYR A 54 22.37 -9.23 -16.86
CA TYR A 54 21.41 -8.17 -16.53
C TYR A 54 21.78 -6.78 -17.07
N ASP A 55 22.90 -6.62 -17.78
CA ASP A 55 23.32 -5.31 -18.28
C ASP A 55 22.38 -4.81 -19.38
N CYS A 56 21.83 -3.61 -19.16
CA CYS A 56 20.90 -2.99 -20.06
C CYS A 56 21.66 -2.46 -21.30
N PRO A 57 21.23 -2.77 -22.53
CA PRO A 57 21.84 -2.24 -23.74
C PRO A 57 21.90 -0.70 -23.70
N PRO A 58 23.00 -0.07 -24.15
CA PRO A 58 23.20 1.38 -24.07
C PRO A 58 22.11 2.18 -24.82
N GLU A 59 21.47 1.57 -25.82
CA GLU A 59 20.33 2.14 -26.57
C GLU A 59 19.05 2.27 -25.73
N LEU A 60 18.84 1.39 -24.75
CA LEU A 60 17.68 1.40 -23.83
C LEU A 60 17.93 2.28 -22.59
N GLN A 61 19.16 2.69 -22.36
CA GLN A 61 19.55 3.53 -21.23
C GLN A 61 19.08 4.99 -21.40
N GLN A 62 18.92 5.45 -22.65
CA GLN A 62 18.51 6.81 -22.99
C GLN A 62 17.01 7.08 -22.80
N GLU A 63 16.17 6.04 -22.69
CA GLU A 63 14.71 6.14 -22.50
C GLU A 63 14.21 5.80 -21.08
N GLN A 64 15.10 5.71 -20.09
CA GLN A 64 14.70 5.28 -18.74
C GLN A 64 13.84 6.33 -18.03
N GLU A 65 12.52 6.09 -17.97
CA GLU A 65 11.59 6.90 -17.19
C GLU A 65 11.77 6.64 -15.68
N LEU A 66 11.80 7.72 -14.88
CA LEU A 66 11.89 7.64 -13.43
C LEU A 66 10.53 7.26 -12.81
N PHE A 67 10.42 6.04 -12.28
CA PHE A 67 9.22 5.52 -11.60
C PHE A 67 7.90 5.67 -12.38
N PRO A 68 7.80 5.19 -13.64
CA PRO A 68 6.67 5.46 -14.53
C PRO A 68 5.32 5.01 -13.93
N MET A 69 5.29 3.84 -13.28
CA MET A 69 4.11 3.26 -12.66
C MET A 69 3.68 3.91 -11.34
N TRP A 70 4.54 4.74 -10.73
CA TRP A 70 4.26 5.41 -9.46
C TRP A 70 3.71 6.82 -9.62
N SER A 71 3.88 7.43 -10.80
CA SER A 71 3.47 8.80 -11.09
C SER A 71 1.99 9.06 -10.76
N ILE A 72 1.08 8.19 -11.22
CA ILE A 72 -0.37 8.33 -11.00
C ILE A 72 -0.74 8.08 -9.52
N PRO A 73 -0.34 6.94 -8.89
CA PRO A 73 -0.61 6.70 -7.47
C PRO A 73 -0.11 7.82 -6.54
N LEU A 74 1.11 8.33 -6.78
CA LEU A 74 1.69 9.41 -5.99
C LEU A 74 0.90 10.72 -6.15
N ARG A 75 0.56 11.12 -7.39
CA ARG A 75 -0.25 12.31 -7.63
C ARG A 75 -1.60 12.22 -6.92
N ILE A 76 -2.27 11.06 -6.98
CA ILE A 76 -3.55 10.85 -6.29
C ILE A 76 -3.37 10.95 -4.78
N ALA A 77 -2.34 10.30 -4.21
CA ALA A 77 -2.06 10.37 -2.78
C ALA A 77 -1.81 11.82 -2.31
N VAL A 78 -1.03 12.60 -3.07
CA VAL A 78 -0.76 14.01 -2.78
C VAL A 78 -2.02 14.86 -2.85
N VAL A 79 -2.84 14.70 -3.89
CA VAL A 79 -4.09 15.45 -4.05
C VAL A 79 -5.08 15.13 -2.91
N VAL A 80 -5.30 13.84 -2.63
CA VAL A 80 -6.19 13.41 -1.53
C VAL A 80 -5.64 13.89 -0.18
N GLY A 81 -4.33 13.79 0.03
CA GLY A 81 -3.67 14.26 1.25
C GLY A 81 -3.82 15.77 1.45
N PHE A 82 -3.55 16.57 0.41
CA PHE A 82 -3.67 18.03 0.44
C PHE A 82 -5.11 18.49 0.70
N LEU A 83 -6.09 17.92 -0.03
CA LEU A 83 -7.50 18.27 0.15
C LEU A 83 -7.97 17.91 1.57
N THR A 84 -7.59 16.74 2.07
CA THR A 84 -7.93 16.32 3.43
C THR A 84 -7.25 17.19 4.49
N PHE A 85 -6.01 17.58 4.25
CA PHE A 85 -5.27 18.49 5.14
C PHE A 85 -5.95 19.85 5.22
N ALA A 86 -6.23 20.48 4.08
CA ALA A 86 -6.94 21.76 4.01
C ALA A 86 -8.31 21.68 4.71
N TYR A 87 -9.07 20.62 4.43
CA TYR A 87 -10.36 20.35 5.07
C TYR A 87 -10.26 20.21 6.60
N THR A 88 -9.25 19.48 7.08
CA THR A 88 -9.07 19.23 8.51
C THR A 88 -8.56 20.48 9.23
N VAL A 89 -7.64 21.25 8.63
CA VAL A 89 -7.18 22.55 9.17
C VAL A 89 -8.35 23.53 9.29
N MET A 90 -9.20 23.60 8.27
CA MET A 90 -10.40 24.43 8.31
C MET A 90 -11.28 24.08 9.53
N ARG A 91 -11.54 22.79 9.78
CA ARG A 91 -12.42 22.34 10.87
C ARG A 91 -11.78 22.43 12.26
N GLU A 92 -10.50 22.08 12.39
CA GLU A 92 -9.83 21.93 13.70
C GLU A 92 -9.12 23.20 14.18
N VAL A 93 -8.76 24.10 13.26
CA VAL A 93 -7.93 25.28 13.55
C VAL A 93 -8.69 26.55 13.20
N ILE A 94 -9.17 26.68 11.95
CA ILE A 94 -9.80 27.93 11.48
C ILE A 94 -11.15 28.15 12.18
N TYR A 95 -12.02 27.14 12.23
CA TYR A 95 -13.33 27.28 12.85
C TYR A 95 -13.28 27.69 14.33
N PRO A 96 -12.50 27.03 15.21
CA PRO A 96 -12.39 27.46 16.60
C PRO A 96 -11.76 28.85 16.77
N TYR A 97 -10.84 29.22 15.87
CA TYR A 97 -10.24 30.55 15.86
C TYR A 97 -11.29 31.62 15.53
N VAL A 98 -12.10 31.42 14.49
CA VAL A 98 -13.15 32.38 14.09
C VAL A 98 -14.28 32.46 15.12
N LYS A 99 -14.77 31.32 15.63
CA LYS A 99 -15.95 31.30 16.51
C LYS A 99 -15.65 31.63 17.96
N PHE A 100 -14.51 31.17 18.48
CA PHE A 100 -14.19 31.26 19.91
C PHE A 100 -12.91 32.05 20.20
N HIS A 101 -12.23 32.59 19.18
CA HIS A 101 -10.96 33.33 19.31
C HIS A 101 -9.86 32.52 20.02
N LYS A 102 -9.92 31.18 19.93
CA LYS A 102 -8.94 30.27 20.54
C LYS A 102 -7.94 29.77 19.50
N GLN A 103 -6.66 29.88 19.80
CA GLN A 103 -5.58 29.40 18.94
C GLN A 103 -5.25 27.93 19.21
N TYR A 104 -5.46 27.08 18.21
CA TYR A 104 -5.16 25.63 18.27
C TYR A 104 -4.12 25.18 17.24
N LEU A 105 -3.18 26.07 16.86
CA LEU A 105 -2.14 25.80 15.86
C LEU A 105 -1.26 24.60 16.22
N TYR A 106 -1.03 24.34 17.51
CA TYR A 106 -0.27 23.18 17.99
C TYR A 106 -0.91 21.83 17.62
N ARG A 107 -2.19 21.82 17.19
CA ARG A 107 -2.84 20.60 16.68
C ARG A 107 -2.32 20.18 15.32
N ILE A 108 -1.77 21.11 14.52
CA ILE A 108 -1.37 20.86 13.13
C ILE A 108 -0.34 19.71 13.03
N PRO A 109 0.80 19.70 13.74
CA PRO A 109 1.86 18.75 13.47
C PRO A 109 1.49 17.29 13.72
N ILE A 110 0.60 17.00 14.69
CA ILE A 110 0.26 15.61 15.07
C ILE A 110 -1.23 15.33 14.89
N LEU A 111 -2.13 16.14 15.46
CA LEU A 111 -3.56 15.82 15.45
C LEU A 111 -4.18 15.95 14.05
N VAL A 112 -3.80 16.99 13.30
CA VAL A 112 -4.28 17.17 11.92
C VAL A 112 -3.66 16.13 11.00
N ILE A 113 -2.33 15.96 11.03
CA ILE A 113 -1.65 14.95 10.22
C ILE A 113 -2.22 13.56 10.49
N ASN A 114 -2.47 13.20 11.75
CA ASN A 114 -3.01 11.89 12.08
C ASN A 114 -4.51 11.69 11.77
N LYS A 115 -5.19 12.71 11.23
CA LYS A 115 -6.49 12.55 10.54
C LYS A 115 -6.33 12.42 9.03
N VAL A 116 -5.26 12.99 8.45
CA VAL A 116 -4.96 12.92 7.02
C VAL A 116 -4.39 11.55 6.65
N LEU A 117 -3.42 11.04 7.40
CA LEU A 117 -2.76 9.76 7.14
C LEU A 117 -3.75 8.58 6.98
N PRO A 118 -4.67 8.32 7.94
CA PRO A 118 -5.62 7.21 7.80
C PRO A 118 -6.62 7.43 6.66
N MET A 119 -7.04 8.67 6.40
CA MET A 119 -7.92 9.02 5.27
C MET A 119 -7.25 8.65 3.94
N VAL A 120 -5.99 9.06 3.74
CA VAL A 120 -5.24 8.73 2.53
C VAL A 120 -5.06 7.22 2.43
N SER A 121 -4.62 6.57 3.51
CA SER A 121 -4.38 5.13 3.54
C SER A 121 -5.61 4.32 3.12
N ILE A 122 -6.76 4.54 3.75
CA ILE A 122 -7.99 3.78 3.47
C ILE A 122 -8.58 4.10 2.09
N THR A 123 -8.43 5.35 1.62
CA THR A 123 -8.86 5.75 0.27
C THR A 123 -8.03 5.05 -0.79
N LEU A 124 -6.69 5.05 -0.66
CA LEU A 124 -5.81 4.35 -1.59
C LEU A 124 -6.07 2.83 -1.57
N LEU A 125 -6.34 2.24 -0.39
CA LEU A 125 -6.71 0.83 -0.30
C LEU A 125 -8.01 0.54 -1.05
N ALA A 126 -9.03 1.39 -0.91
CA ALA A 126 -10.28 1.25 -1.65
C ALA A 126 -10.05 1.34 -3.17
N LEU A 127 -9.15 2.23 -3.63
CA LEU A 127 -8.76 2.37 -5.03
C LEU A 127 -7.99 1.16 -5.59
N VAL A 128 -7.44 0.28 -4.75
CA VAL A 128 -6.89 -1.03 -5.18
C VAL A 128 -8.00 -1.95 -5.67
N TYR A 129 -9.12 -2.02 -4.94
CA TYR A 129 -10.18 -3.00 -5.18
C TYR A 129 -11.33 -2.48 -6.06
N LEU A 130 -11.55 -1.17 -6.09
CA LEU A 130 -12.56 -0.52 -6.93
C LEU A 130 -12.46 -0.87 -8.43
N PRO A 131 -11.29 -0.84 -9.11
CA PRO A 131 -11.23 -1.18 -10.53
C PRO A 131 -11.60 -2.65 -10.78
N GLY A 132 -11.38 -3.54 -9.82
CA GLY A 132 -11.83 -4.94 -9.90
C GLY A 132 -13.36 -5.09 -9.84
N VAL A 133 -14.05 -4.23 -9.08
CA VAL A 133 -15.51 -4.15 -9.06
C VAL A 133 -16.03 -3.61 -10.41
N ILE A 134 -15.45 -2.52 -10.89
CA ILE A 134 -15.81 -1.91 -12.18
C ILE A 134 -15.59 -2.90 -13.33
N ALA A 135 -14.44 -3.58 -13.36
CA ALA A 135 -14.12 -4.59 -14.38
C ALA A 135 -15.14 -5.73 -14.40
N ALA A 136 -15.58 -6.21 -13.23
CA ALA A 136 -16.62 -7.24 -13.14
C ALA A 136 -17.98 -6.75 -13.66
N LEU A 137 -18.35 -5.50 -13.36
CA LEU A 137 -19.57 -4.87 -13.90
C LEU A 137 -19.50 -4.69 -15.42
N VAL A 138 -18.36 -4.26 -15.95
CA VAL A 138 -18.13 -4.15 -17.40
C VAL A 138 -18.22 -5.51 -18.08
N GLN A 139 -17.63 -6.56 -17.48
CA GLN A 139 -17.76 -7.94 -17.98
C GLN A 139 -19.22 -8.41 -17.99
N LEU A 140 -19.99 -8.14 -16.93
CA LEU A 140 -21.41 -8.48 -16.86
C LEU A 140 -22.27 -7.70 -17.87
N ARG A 141 -21.92 -6.43 -18.12
CA ARG A 141 -22.58 -5.58 -19.10
C ARG A 141 -22.33 -6.08 -20.52
N ASN A 142 -21.07 -6.37 -20.85
CA ASN A 142 -20.67 -6.81 -22.18
C ASN A 142 -21.08 -8.27 -22.45
N GLY A 143 -21.17 -9.09 -21.41
CA GLY A 143 -21.53 -10.50 -21.55
C GLY A 143 -20.41 -11.39 -22.10
N THR A 144 -19.19 -10.88 -22.25
CA THR A 144 -18.01 -11.60 -22.76
C THR A 144 -16.74 -11.10 -22.04
N LYS A 145 -15.72 -11.96 -21.98
CA LYS A 145 -14.37 -11.62 -21.47
C LYS A 145 -13.42 -11.14 -22.57
N TYR A 146 -13.75 -11.37 -23.84
CA TYR A 146 -12.84 -11.14 -24.97
C TYR A 146 -12.78 -9.68 -25.40
N LYS A 147 -13.74 -8.86 -24.94
CA LYS A 147 -13.71 -7.41 -25.16
C LYS A 147 -12.68 -6.74 -24.25
N ARG A 148 -11.73 -6.03 -24.85
CA ARG A 148 -10.70 -5.25 -24.13
C ARG A 148 -11.35 -4.22 -23.21
N PHE A 149 -10.76 -4.02 -22.03
CA PHE A 149 -11.14 -2.92 -21.14
C PHE A 149 -10.76 -1.56 -21.76
N PRO A 150 -11.49 -0.48 -21.43
CA PRO A 150 -11.08 0.85 -21.85
C PRO A 150 -9.69 1.18 -21.27
N ASN A 151 -8.88 1.90 -22.03
CA ASN A 151 -7.46 2.15 -21.70
C ASN A 151 -7.24 2.73 -20.30
N TRP A 152 -8.15 3.55 -19.79
CA TRP A 152 -8.04 4.13 -18.44
C TRP A 152 -8.17 3.07 -17.34
N LEU A 153 -9.04 2.07 -17.52
CA LEU A 153 -9.26 1.00 -16.55
C LEU A 153 -8.10 0.01 -16.58
N ASP A 154 -7.58 -0.28 -17.78
CA ASP A 154 -6.41 -1.14 -17.96
C ASP A 154 -5.17 -0.56 -17.26
N LYS A 155 -4.87 0.72 -17.52
CA LYS A 155 -3.79 1.45 -16.82
C LYS A 155 -3.98 1.45 -15.31
N TRP A 156 -5.20 1.67 -14.82
CA TRP A 156 -5.48 1.65 -13.39
C TRP A 156 -5.27 0.24 -12.79
N MET A 157 -5.73 -0.82 -13.45
CA MET A 157 -5.55 -2.20 -13.01
C MET A 157 -4.07 -2.60 -12.84
N LEU A 158 -3.17 -2.05 -13.67
CA LEU A 158 -1.72 -2.27 -13.59
C LEU A 158 -1.07 -1.54 -12.41
N THR A 159 -1.61 -0.40 -11.98
CA THR A 159 -1.08 0.41 -10.87
C THR A 159 -1.54 -0.03 -9.48
N ARG A 160 -2.34 -1.11 -9.37
CA ARG A 160 -2.91 -1.58 -8.09
C ARG A 160 -1.86 -1.93 -7.04
N LYS A 161 -0.72 -2.48 -7.46
CA LYS A 161 0.40 -2.79 -6.56
C LYS A 161 0.92 -1.53 -5.85
N GLN A 162 1.13 -0.46 -6.61
CA GLN A 162 1.65 0.82 -6.13
C GLN A 162 0.66 1.50 -5.19
N PHE A 163 -0.65 1.46 -5.49
CA PHE A 163 -1.69 1.92 -4.58
C PHE A 163 -1.68 1.16 -3.24
N GLY A 164 -1.55 -0.17 -3.29
CA GLY A 164 -1.49 -1.01 -2.09
C GLY A 164 -0.28 -0.70 -1.21
N LEU A 165 0.89 -0.52 -1.83
CA LEU A 165 2.12 -0.16 -1.11
C LEU A 165 2.05 1.23 -0.48
N LEU A 166 1.53 2.24 -1.20
CA LEU A 166 1.32 3.58 -0.63
C LEU A 166 0.31 3.54 0.51
N SER A 167 -0.80 2.80 0.34
CA SER A 167 -1.79 2.62 1.40
C SER A 167 -1.16 2.05 2.67
N PHE A 168 -0.35 0.99 2.55
CA PHE A 168 0.38 0.41 3.67
C PHE A 168 1.36 1.40 4.32
N PHE A 169 2.14 2.14 3.52
CA PHE A 169 3.05 3.16 4.03
C PHE A 169 2.32 4.22 4.89
N PHE A 170 1.20 4.76 4.40
CA PHE A 170 0.40 5.71 5.17
C PHE A 170 -0.26 5.06 6.40
N ALA A 171 -0.61 3.77 6.35
CA ALA A 171 -1.14 3.03 7.50
C ALA A 171 -0.10 2.89 8.61
N VAL A 172 1.16 2.57 8.26
CA VAL A 172 2.26 2.48 9.23
C VAL A 172 2.54 3.84 9.86
N LEU A 173 2.58 4.91 9.06
CA LEU A 173 2.71 6.26 9.61
C LEU A 173 1.56 6.60 10.55
N HIS A 174 0.31 6.31 10.18
CA HIS A 174 -0.85 6.49 11.04
C HIS A 174 -0.70 5.71 12.36
N ALA A 175 -0.24 4.46 12.32
CA ALA A 175 0.00 3.65 13.51
C ALA A 175 1.05 4.30 14.43
N ILE A 176 2.19 4.74 13.88
CA ILE A 176 3.25 5.41 14.66
C ILE A 176 2.72 6.69 15.31
N TYR A 177 2.05 7.56 14.54
CA TYR A 177 1.44 8.77 15.08
C TYR A 177 0.41 8.45 16.17
N SER A 178 -0.34 7.36 16.03
CA SER A 178 -1.34 6.92 17.00
C SER A 178 -0.73 6.37 18.29
N LEU A 179 0.37 5.61 18.20
CA LEU A 179 1.10 5.13 19.37
C LEU A 179 1.81 6.27 20.13
N THR A 180 2.10 7.39 19.45
CA THR A 180 2.76 8.54 20.09
C THR A 180 1.82 9.49 20.84
N TYR A 181 0.49 9.30 20.81
CA TYR A 181 -0.47 10.17 21.53
C TYR A 181 -0.13 10.42 23.00
N PRO A 182 0.12 9.39 23.83
CA PRO A 182 0.36 9.56 25.26
C PRO A 182 1.71 10.24 25.57
N MET A 183 2.69 10.17 24.66
CA MET A 183 4.01 10.80 24.83
C MET A 183 3.99 12.33 24.72
N ARG A 184 2.89 12.91 24.20
CA ARG A 184 2.81 14.35 23.94
C ARG A 184 2.57 15.15 25.21
N ARG A 185 3.31 16.26 25.36
CA ARG A 185 3.10 17.23 26.46
C ARG A 185 1.67 17.75 26.52
N SER A 186 1.03 17.99 25.38
CA SER A 186 -0.36 18.44 25.32
C SER A 186 -1.34 17.44 25.95
N TYR A 187 -1.11 16.14 25.74
CA TYR A 187 -1.93 15.09 26.36
C TYR A 187 -1.70 15.01 27.87
N ARG A 188 -0.44 15.10 28.30
CA ARG A 188 -0.08 15.17 29.72
C ARG A 188 -0.76 16.33 30.45
N TYR A 189 -0.73 17.54 29.90
CA TYR A 189 -1.40 18.69 30.52
C TYR A 189 -2.93 18.54 30.53
N MET A 190 -3.51 17.94 29.49
CA MET A 190 -4.94 17.66 29.45
C MET A 190 -5.36 16.65 30.53
N LEU A 191 -4.59 15.57 30.70
CA LEU A 191 -4.82 14.56 31.74
C LEU A 191 -4.73 15.17 33.17
N LEU A 192 -3.72 16.00 33.43
CA LEU A 192 -3.59 16.72 34.71
C LEU A 192 -4.78 17.62 34.98
N ASN A 193 -5.25 18.37 33.98
CA ASN A 193 -6.42 19.23 34.10
C ASN A 193 -7.71 18.43 34.35
N TRP A 194 -7.86 17.24 33.74
CA TRP A 194 -9.00 16.36 34.00
C TRP A 194 -8.96 15.79 35.42
N ALA A 195 -7.81 15.30 35.88
CA ALA A 195 -7.64 14.80 37.24
C ALA A 195 -7.93 15.90 38.28
N TYR A 196 -7.41 17.11 38.08
CA TYR A 196 -7.68 18.24 38.96
C TYR A 196 -9.18 18.59 39.02
N LYS A 197 -9.86 18.64 37.88
CA LYS A 197 -11.31 18.89 37.82
C LYS A 197 -12.14 17.79 38.47
N GLN A 198 -11.75 16.53 38.30
CA GLN A 198 -12.44 15.40 38.92
C GLN A 198 -12.39 15.50 40.46
N VAL A 199 -11.22 15.81 41.02
CA VAL A 199 -11.05 16.03 42.46
C VAL A 199 -11.89 17.22 42.92
N GLN A 200 -11.88 18.32 42.18
CA GLN A 200 -12.69 19.49 42.50
C GLN A 200 -14.21 19.21 42.49
N GLN A 201 -14.64 18.23 41.70
CA GLN A 201 -16.04 17.79 41.61
C GLN A 201 -16.40 16.67 42.62
N ASN A 202 -15.45 16.25 43.48
CA ASN A 202 -15.61 15.12 44.41
C ASN A 202 -16.13 13.84 43.72
N ARG A 203 -15.71 13.59 42.47
CA ARG A 203 -16.10 12.40 41.74
C ARG A 203 -15.05 11.30 41.95
N GLU A 204 -15.43 10.25 42.67
CA GLU A 204 -14.53 9.14 43.01
C GLU A 204 -14.17 8.31 41.78
N ASP A 205 -15.16 7.87 41.01
CA ASP A 205 -14.95 7.00 39.84
C ASP A 205 -15.19 7.74 38.51
N ALA A 206 -14.17 7.72 37.65
CA ALA A 206 -14.19 8.29 36.30
C ALA A 206 -14.43 7.25 35.20
N TRP A 207 -14.62 5.98 35.57
CA TRP A 207 -14.88 4.89 34.63
C TRP A 207 -16.15 5.12 33.81
N ILE A 208 -16.06 4.88 32.51
CA ILE A 208 -17.17 4.94 31.56
C ILE A 208 -17.08 3.69 30.69
N GLU A 209 -17.87 2.68 31.03
CA GLU A 209 -17.85 1.34 30.42
C GLU A 209 -17.91 1.40 28.89
N ASP A 210 -18.87 2.15 28.34
CA ASP A 210 -19.08 2.25 26.89
C ASP A 210 -17.87 2.85 26.14
N ASP A 211 -17.17 3.82 26.73
CA ASP A 211 -15.99 4.44 26.10
C ASP A 211 -14.78 3.49 26.12
N VAL A 212 -14.65 2.71 27.20
CA VAL A 212 -13.63 1.66 27.31
C VAL A 212 -13.86 0.59 26.26
N TRP A 213 -15.07 0.02 26.16
CA TRP A 213 -15.39 -0.98 25.11
C TRP A 213 -15.11 -0.46 23.72
N ARG A 214 -15.54 0.78 23.43
CA ARG A 214 -15.26 1.42 22.15
C ARG A 214 -13.76 1.41 21.86
N MET A 215 -12.95 1.93 22.79
CA MET A 215 -11.49 2.06 22.66
C MET A 215 -10.83 0.70 22.41
N GLU A 216 -11.11 -0.29 23.24
CA GLU A 216 -10.49 -1.63 23.14
C GLU A 216 -10.80 -2.32 21.80
N ILE A 217 -12.06 -2.24 21.34
CA ILE A 217 -12.49 -2.90 20.11
C ILE A 217 -11.83 -2.25 18.89
N TYR A 218 -11.97 -0.92 18.70
CA TYR A 218 -11.48 -0.31 17.46
C TYR A 218 -9.95 -0.36 17.38
N VAL A 219 -9.24 -0.26 18.50
CA VAL A 219 -7.77 -0.38 18.52
C VAL A 219 -7.35 -1.80 18.11
N SER A 220 -7.96 -2.84 18.70
CA SER A 220 -7.68 -4.24 18.36
C SER A 220 -7.93 -4.55 16.87
N VAL A 221 -9.08 -4.11 16.35
CA VAL A 221 -9.42 -4.27 14.92
C VAL A 221 -8.40 -3.54 14.02
N GLY A 222 -7.95 -2.36 14.43
CA GLY A 222 -6.92 -1.60 13.70
C GLY A 222 -5.58 -2.32 13.63
N ILE A 223 -5.16 -2.97 14.72
CA ILE A 223 -3.92 -3.76 14.77
C ILE A 223 -4.00 -4.96 13.81
N ILE A 224 -5.11 -5.70 13.82
CA ILE A 224 -5.31 -6.84 12.92
C ILE A 224 -5.34 -6.38 11.46
N ALA A 225 -6.02 -5.27 11.16
CA ALA A 225 -6.04 -4.69 9.82
C ALA A 225 -4.63 -4.34 9.33
N LEU A 226 -3.81 -3.69 10.17
CA LEU A 226 -2.42 -3.36 9.85
C LEU A 226 -1.56 -4.61 9.62
N ALA A 227 -1.74 -5.66 10.43
CA ALA A 227 -1.04 -6.93 10.26
C ALA A 227 -1.36 -7.59 8.91
N LEU A 228 -2.63 -7.56 8.48
CA LEU A 228 -3.00 -8.04 7.14
C LEU A 228 -2.39 -7.18 6.04
N LEU A 229 -2.39 -5.84 6.17
CA LEU A 229 -1.72 -4.97 5.19
C LEU A 229 -0.21 -5.24 5.10
N ALA A 230 0.44 -5.56 6.22
CA ALA A 230 1.85 -5.95 6.22
C ALA A 230 2.07 -7.25 5.43
N LEU A 231 1.18 -8.25 5.57
CA LEU A 231 1.24 -9.47 4.77
C LEU A 231 1.08 -9.20 3.26
N LEU A 232 0.17 -8.30 2.88
CA LEU A 232 0.00 -7.87 1.48
C LEU A 232 1.25 -7.15 0.94
N ALA A 233 1.89 -6.33 1.77
CA ALA A 233 3.11 -5.61 1.40
C ALA A 233 4.31 -6.56 1.24
N VAL A 234 4.50 -7.50 2.17
CA VAL A 234 5.58 -8.51 2.10
C VAL A 234 5.43 -9.39 0.86
N THR A 235 4.21 -9.85 0.56
CA THR A 235 3.95 -10.65 -0.65
C THR A 235 4.03 -9.84 -1.95
N SER A 236 4.19 -8.52 -1.88
CA SER A 236 4.45 -7.66 -3.05
C SER A 236 5.94 -7.56 -3.41
N ILE A 237 6.85 -8.07 -2.56
CA ILE A 237 8.28 -8.17 -2.85
C ILE A 237 8.48 -9.21 -3.94
N PRO A 238 9.23 -8.94 -5.03
CA PRO A 238 9.40 -9.88 -6.15
C PRO A 238 9.85 -11.28 -5.71
N SER A 239 10.88 -11.38 -4.87
CA SER A 239 11.39 -12.67 -4.38
C SER A 239 10.34 -13.53 -3.66
N VAL A 240 9.42 -12.91 -2.93
CA VAL A 240 8.31 -13.62 -2.26
C VAL A 240 7.20 -13.93 -3.26
N SER A 241 6.80 -12.95 -4.08
CA SER A 241 5.75 -13.09 -5.09
C SER A 241 6.05 -14.23 -6.07
N ASP A 242 7.31 -14.34 -6.51
CA ASP A 242 7.74 -15.32 -7.52
C ASP A 242 7.87 -16.74 -6.94
N SER A 243 7.90 -16.87 -5.61
CA SER A 243 7.89 -18.16 -4.91
C SER A 243 6.49 -18.74 -4.66
N LEU A 244 5.43 -17.95 -4.86
CA LEU A 244 4.05 -18.34 -4.61
C LEU A 244 3.39 -18.83 -5.89
N THR A 245 2.54 -19.84 -5.77
CA THR A 245 1.64 -20.19 -6.88
C THR A 245 0.63 -19.07 -7.11
N TRP A 246 0.10 -18.96 -8.34
CA TRP A 246 -0.91 -17.94 -8.65
C TRP A 246 -2.15 -18.04 -7.74
N ARG A 247 -2.52 -19.25 -7.30
CA ARG A 247 -3.67 -19.46 -6.39
C ARG A 247 -3.40 -18.90 -5.00
N GLU A 248 -2.18 -19.06 -4.48
CA GLU A 248 -1.78 -18.51 -3.18
C GLU A 248 -1.67 -17.00 -3.24
N PHE A 249 -1.02 -16.48 -4.29
CA PHE A 249 -0.89 -15.04 -4.51
C PHE A 249 -2.26 -14.35 -4.66
N ASP A 250 -3.16 -14.91 -5.50
CA ASP A 250 -4.52 -14.38 -5.66
C ASP A 250 -5.31 -14.47 -4.34
N TYR A 251 -5.16 -15.55 -3.58
CA TYR A 251 -5.85 -15.66 -2.28
C TYR A 251 -5.43 -14.54 -1.32
N ILE A 252 -4.13 -14.28 -1.21
CA ILE A 252 -3.59 -13.24 -0.33
C ILE A 252 -4.02 -11.85 -0.84
N GLN A 253 -3.72 -11.51 -2.10
CA GLN A 253 -3.96 -10.17 -2.65
C GLN A 253 -5.44 -9.86 -2.89
N SER A 254 -6.31 -10.87 -3.03
CA SER A 254 -7.74 -10.69 -3.28
C SER A 254 -8.59 -10.88 -2.02
N ASN A 255 -8.49 -12.04 -1.35
CA ASN A 255 -9.35 -12.35 -0.20
C ASN A 255 -8.86 -11.68 1.08
N LEU A 256 -7.58 -11.86 1.46
CA LEU A 256 -7.04 -11.17 2.63
C LEU A 256 -7.01 -9.65 2.40
N GLY A 257 -6.82 -9.24 1.15
CA GLY A 257 -6.97 -7.87 0.70
C GLY A 257 -8.31 -7.22 1.03
N ILE A 258 -9.42 -7.87 0.67
CA ILE A 258 -10.77 -7.35 0.97
C ILE A 258 -11.09 -7.43 2.46
N VAL A 259 -10.56 -8.43 3.17
CA VAL A 259 -10.68 -8.52 4.64
C VAL A 259 -9.96 -7.34 5.29
N ALA A 260 -8.76 -6.98 4.84
CA ALA A 260 -8.04 -5.81 5.34
C ALA A 260 -8.83 -4.51 5.12
N LEU A 261 -9.44 -4.31 3.95
CA LEU A 261 -10.33 -3.16 3.69
C LEU A 261 -11.55 -3.16 4.63
N THR A 262 -12.14 -4.33 4.87
CA THR A 262 -13.29 -4.49 5.76
C THR A 262 -12.94 -4.13 7.20
N LEU A 263 -11.84 -4.68 7.73
CA LEU A 263 -11.36 -4.39 9.08
C LEU A 263 -10.94 -2.93 9.23
N GLY A 264 -10.25 -2.35 8.23
CA GLY A 264 -9.91 -0.93 8.24
C GLY A 264 -11.13 -0.01 8.24
N THR A 265 -12.19 -0.40 7.52
CA THR A 265 -13.47 0.33 7.53
C THR A 265 -14.17 0.17 8.89
N LEU A 266 -14.24 -1.05 9.43
CA LEU A 266 -14.82 -1.32 10.76
C LEU A 266 -14.08 -0.57 11.87
N HIS A 267 -12.75 -0.53 11.83
CA HIS A 267 -11.92 0.27 12.73
C HIS A 267 -12.40 1.74 12.77
N ALA A 268 -12.63 2.36 11.61
CA ALA A 268 -13.11 3.74 11.52
C ALA A 268 -14.59 3.91 11.94
N LEU A 269 -15.45 2.93 11.63
CA LEU A 269 -16.87 2.95 12.03
C LEU A 269 -17.04 2.84 13.54
N ILE A 270 -16.32 1.91 14.17
CA ILE A 270 -16.35 1.68 15.62
C ILE A 270 -15.72 2.87 16.36
N PHE A 271 -14.64 3.45 15.84
CA PHE A 271 -14.08 4.72 16.35
C PHE A 271 -15.14 5.84 16.38
N ALA A 272 -16.08 5.83 15.43
CA ALA A 272 -17.14 6.82 15.32
C ALA A 272 -18.43 6.47 16.08
N TRP A 273 -18.50 5.34 16.79
CA TRP A 273 -19.57 4.88 17.70
C TRP A 273 -20.88 5.71 17.70
N ASP A 274 -20.96 6.73 18.54
CA ASP A 274 -22.08 7.66 18.75
C ASP A 274 -21.93 8.99 17.99
N LYS A 275 -20.75 9.25 17.42
CA LYS A 275 -20.41 10.48 16.68
C LYS A 275 -21.21 10.66 15.38
N TRP A 276 -21.92 9.64 14.93
CA TRP A 276 -22.80 9.71 13.75
C TRP A 276 -24.07 10.53 13.99
N ILE A 277 -24.58 10.52 15.21
CA ILE A 277 -25.86 11.14 15.59
C ILE A 277 -25.61 12.53 16.21
N ASP A 278 -24.39 12.79 16.67
CA ASP A 278 -24.00 14.06 17.28
C ASP A 278 -23.92 15.20 16.24
N ILE A 279 -24.94 16.07 16.29
CA ILE A 279 -25.06 17.26 15.42
C ILE A 279 -23.88 18.21 15.63
N SER A 280 -23.24 18.22 16.81
CA SER A 280 -22.10 19.09 17.09
C SER A 280 -20.86 18.79 16.23
N GLN A 281 -20.82 17.60 15.60
CA GLN A 281 -19.76 17.23 14.67
C GLN A 281 -19.83 17.99 13.33
N PHE A 282 -21.01 18.54 12.98
CA PHE A 282 -21.23 19.27 11.73
C PHE A 282 -20.85 20.74 11.89
N ILE A 283 -19.59 21.04 11.57
CA ILE A 283 -19.05 22.39 11.61
C ILE A 283 -19.34 23.09 10.29
N TRP A 284 -20.04 24.23 10.30
CA TRP A 284 -20.45 24.95 9.08
C TRP A 284 -21.09 24.05 8.02
N CYS A 285 -21.99 23.14 8.44
CA CYS A 285 -22.64 22.14 7.59
C CYS A 285 -21.69 21.12 6.93
N THR A 286 -20.40 21.10 7.30
CA THR A 286 -19.43 20.13 6.79
C THR A 286 -19.34 18.90 7.70
N PRO A 287 -19.36 17.66 7.16
CA PRO A 287 -19.38 16.45 7.96
C PRO A 287 -18.02 16.18 8.64
N PRO A 288 -17.97 15.36 9.70
CA PRO A 288 -16.70 14.92 10.25
C PRO A 288 -15.85 14.13 9.25
N THR A 289 -14.53 14.33 9.33
CA THR A 289 -13.55 13.75 8.38
C THR A 289 -13.69 12.24 8.21
N PHE A 290 -14.06 11.51 9.28
CA PHE A 290 -14.24 10.06 9.21
C PHE A 290 -15.40 9.63 8.29
N MET A 291 -16.47 10.43 8.17
CA MET A 291 -17.60 10.10 7.28
C MET A 291 -17.17 10.13 5.82
N ILE A 292 -16.32 11.10 5.46
CA ILE A 292 -15.73 11.19 4.12
C ILE A 292 -14.79 10.00 3.89
N ALA A 293 -14.04 9.59 4.91
CA ALA A 293 -13.08 8.49 4.85
C ALA A 293 -13.72 7.14 4.55
N VAL A 294 -14.82 6.82 5.21
CA VAL A 294 -15.46 5.50 5.06
C VAL A 294 -16.37 5.41 3.84
N PHE A 295 -16.75 6.54 3.22
CA PHE A 295 -17.66 6.55 2.08
C PHE A 295 -17.19 5.66 0.91
N LEU A 296 -15.99 5.90 0.40
CA LEU A 296 -15.45 5.14 -0.73
C LEU A 296 -15.23 3.65 -0.40
N PRO A 297 -14.60 3.28 0.73
CA PRO A 297 -14.53 1.89 1.18
C PRO A 297 -15.89 1.19 1.25
N ILE A 298 -16.91 1.83 1.82
CA ILE A 298 -18.26 1.26 1.92
C ILE A 298 -18.84 0.99 0.53
N VAL A 299 -18.70 1.92 -0.42
CA VAL A 299 -19.14 1.73 -1.82
C VAL A 299 -18.45 0.50 -2.44
N VAL A 300 -17.14 0.34 -2.23
CA VAL A 300 -16.38 -0.81 -2.73
C VAL A 300 -16.84 -2.12 -2.10
N LEU A 301 -17.04 -2.13 -0.78
CA LEU A 301 -17.51 -3.30 -0.03
C LEU A 301 -18.92 -3.71 -0.44
N MET A 302 -19.84 -2.76 -0.60
CA MET A 302 -21.19 -3.02 -1.13
C MET A 302 -21.14 -3.59 -2.55
N GLY A 303 -20.33 -2.99 -3.43
CA GLY A 303 -20.12 -3.50 -4.78
C GLY A 303 -19.59 -4.94 -4.79
N LYS A 304 -18.63 -5.26 -3.92
CA LYS A 304 -18.11 -6.62 -3.75
C LYS A 304 -19.17 -7.58 -3.20
N ALA A 305 -19.95 -7.17 -2.21
CA ALA A 305 -21.02 -7.98 -1.64
C ALA A 305 -22.08 -8.33 -2.70
N ILE A 306 -22.50 -7.34 -3.51
CA ILE A 306 -23.43 -7.56 -4.64
C ILE A 306 -22.84 -8.56 -5.64
N LEU A 307 -21.58 -8.40 -6.03
CA LEU A 307 -20.92 -9.32 -6.97
C LEU A 307 -20.71 -10.74 -6.40
N PHE A 308 -20.71 -10.88 -5.06
CA PHE A 308 -20.59 -12.17 -4.39
C PHE A 308 -21.90 -12.96 -4.33
N LEU A 309 -23.06 -12.29 -4.53
CA LEU A 309 -24.36 -12.96 -4.61
C LEU A 309 -24.32 -14.10 -5.65
N PRO A 310 -24.98 -15.24 -5.37
CA PRO A 310 -24.82 -16.47 -6.14
C PRO A 310 -25.16 -16.30 -7.63
N TYR A 311 -26.13 -15.44 -7.95
CA TYR A 311 -26.51 -15.13 -9.32
C TYR A 311 -25.37 -14.46 -10.10
N PHE A 312 -24.85 -13.33 -9.59
CA PHE A 312 -23.78 -12.59 -10.23
C PHE A 312 -22.48 -13.38 -10.26
N ARG A 313 -22.13 -14.05 -9.17
CA ARG A 313 -20.93 -14.88 -9.07
C ARG A 313 -20.93 -16.00 -10.10
N LYS A 314 -22.03 -16.75 -10.23
CA LYS A 314 -22.16 -17.81 -11.26
C LYS A 314 -22.03 -17.23 -12.67
N LYS A 315 -22.67 -16.09 -12.96
CA LYS A 315 -22.60 -15.45 -14.28
C LYS A 315 -21.18 -14.96 -14.62
N ILE A 316 -20.50 -14.29 -13.68
CA ILE A 316 -19.10 -13.84 -13.85
C ILE A 316 -18.18 -15.04 -14.07
N LEU A 317 -18.33 -16.12 -13.30
CA LEU A 317 -17.52 -17.32 -13.47
C LEU A 317 -17.73 -17.98 -14.83
N LYS A 318 -18.97 -18.03 -15.33
CA LYS A 318 -19.24 -18.50 -16.70
C LYS A 318 -18.52 -17.63 -17.74
N ILE A 319 -18.65 -16.31 -17.64
CA ILE A 319 -17.98 -15.36 -18.57
C ILE A 319 -16.45 -15.55 -18.53
N ARG A 320 -15.87 -15.66 -17.34
CA ARG A 320 -14.41 -15.88 -17.17
C ARG A 320 -13.95 -17.23 -17.75
N ARG A 321 -14.81 -18.26 -17.71
CA ARG A 321 -14.58 -19.56 -18.35
C ARG A 321 -14.78 -19.53 -19.88
N GLY A 322 -15.15 -18.40 -20.46
CA GLY A 322 -15.30 -18.23 -21.92
C GLY A 322 -16.73 -18.26 -22.44
N TRP A 323 -17.74 -18.22 -21.57
CA TRP A 323 -19.13 -18.10 -22.00
C TRP A 323 -19.44 -16.70 -22.53
N GLU A 324 -20.20 -16.62 -23.62
CA GLU A 324 -20.65 -15.38 -24.23
C GLU A 324 -22.17 -15.27 -24.26
N ASP A 325 -22.69 -14.10 -23.88
CA ASP A 325 -24.11 -13.77 -23.95
C ASP A 325 -24.42 -13.22 -25.36
N VAL A 326 -24.74 -14.11 -26.30
CA VAL A 326 -24.94 -13.79 -27.73
C VAL A 326 -25.92 -12.62 -27.96
N SER A 327 -26.99 -12.55 -27.15
CA SER A 327 -27.97 -11.44 -27.22
C SER A 327 -27.33 -10.08 -26.91
N LYS A 328 -26.41 -10.03 -25.95
CA LYS A 328 -25.71 -8.78 -25.57
C LYS A 328 -24.58 -8.44 -26.52
N VAL A 329 -23.85 -9.44 -27.00
CA VAL A 329 -22.78 -9.25 -27.99
C VAL A 329 -23.37 -8.64 -29.27
N ASN A 330 -24.42 -9.25 -29.83
CA ASN A 330 -25.07 -8.78 -31.05
C ASN A 330 -25.67 -7.37 -30.88
N LYS A 331 -26.30 -7.08 -29.73
CA LYS A 331 -26.86 -5.74 -29.46
C LYS A 331 -25.78 -4.66 -29.39
N ILE A 332 -24.60 -4.98 -28.87
CA ILE A 332 -23.48 -4.05 -28.77
C ILE A 332 -22.85 -3.83 -30.13
N GLU A 333 -22.66 -4.88 -30.93
CA GLU A 333 -22.14 -4.77 -32.30
C GLU A 333 -23.05 -3.90 -33.17
N MET A 334 -24.37 -4.12 -33.12
CA MET A 334 -25.34 -3.27 -33.83
C MET A 334 -25.27 -1.80 -33.39
N SER A 335 -25.01 -1.52 -32.10
CA SER A 335 -24.88 -0.15 -31.58
C SER A 335 -23.54 0.53 -31.91
N SER A 336 -22.52 -0.21 -32.34
CA SER A 336 -21.24 0.37 -32.80
C SER A 336 -21.17 0.62 -34.30
N HIS A 337 -22.17 0.14 -35.06
CA HIS A 337 -22.30 0.36 -36.50
C HIS A 337 -23.28 1.49 -36.87
N LEU A 338 -23.90 2.12 -35.86
CA LEU A 338 -24.67 3.37 -35.94
C LEU A 338 -23.83 4.49 -35.35
#